data_AF-A0A836SV04-F1
#
_entry.id   AF-A0A836SV04-F1
#
_cell.length_a   1.000
_cell.length_b   1.000
_cell.length_c   1.000
_cell.angle_alpha   90.00
_cell.angle_beta   90.00
_cell.angle_gamma   90.00
#
_symmetry.space_group_name_H-M   'P 1'
#
loop_
_entity.id
_entity.type
_entity.pdbx_description
1 polymer ?
#
loop_
_entity_poly.entity_id
_entity_poly.type
_entity_poly.pdbx_seq_one_letter_code
_entity_poly.pdbx_strand_id
1 'polypeptide(L)'
;MSDDTNQHPARFLTLNQDCYLVRGPHRSAVYDLRHGRLYSLDPAVVALLDEALSGVPWNRILSAAESGPRAELKTALAKAPFVRLRPEFVPPAPIENAVVRSPTRRSGVWLEPTNRCNLRCIHCYASAGAALPKEMGLPQWKRT
;
A
#
# COMPACT_ATOMS: atom_id res chain seq x y z
N MET A 1 48.78 -8.08 16.93
CA MET A 1 47.48 -7.37 16.93
C MET A 1 47.19 -7.04 15.49
N SER A 2 46.54 -7.96 14.81
CA SER A 2 46.24 -7.85 13.37
C SER A 2 44.84 -7.25 13.28
N ASP A 3 44.77 -5.98 12.89
CA ASP A 3 43.53 -5.23 12.76
C ASP A 3 42.87 -5.66 11.45
N ASP A 4 42.01 -6.69 11.53
CA ASP A 4 41.30 -7.29 10.41
C ASP A 4 40.13 -6.38 9.99
N THR A 5 40.47 -5.22 9.42
CA THR A 5 39.51 -4.22 8.92
C THR A 5 39.08 -4.56 7.50
N ASN A 6 38.57 -5.77 7.29
CA ASN A 6 37.75 -6.07 6.12
C ASN A 6 36.29 -5.65 6.38
N GLN A 7 36.11 -4.41 6.85
CA GLN A 7 34.78 -3.85 7.08
C GLN A 7 34.26 -3.29 5.76
N HIS A 8 33.64 -4.15 4.96
CA HIS A 8 32.77 -3.66 3.90
C HIS A 8 31.79 -2.65 4.50
N PRO A 9 31.66 -1.44 3.91
CA PRO A 9 30.77 -0.42 4.45
C PRO A 9 29.37 -1.01 4.57
N ALA A 10 28.74 -0.82 5.74
CA ALA A 10 27.40 -1.32 5.99
C ALA A 10 26.44 -0.80 4.89
N ARG A 11 25.70 -1.71 4.27
CA ARG A 11 24.67 -1.36 3.27
C ARG A 11 23.34 -1.84 3.75
N PHE A 12 22.31 -1.02 3.67
CA PHE A 12 20.95 -1.34 4.10
C PHE A 12 20.08 -1.50 2.87
N LEU A 13 19.34 -2.61 2.81
CA LEU A 13 18.33 -2.82 1.79
C LEU A 13 17.04 -2.15 2.27
N THR A 14 16.52 -1.23 1.46
CA THR A 14 15.33 -0.44 1.78
C THR A 14 14.40 -0.36 0.57
N LEU A 15 13.17 0.07 0.79
CA LEU A 15 12.22 0.31 -0.29
C LEU A 15 12.65 1.51 -1.14
N ASN A 16 12.29 1.47 -2.42
CA ASN A 16 12.40 2.63 -3.30
C ASN A 16 11.45 3.75 -2.84
N GLN A 17 11.71 4.97 -3.32
CA GLN A 17 10.79 6.08 -3.06
C GLN A 17 9.42 5.76 -3.66
N ASP A 18 8.35 6.13 -2.95
CA ASP A 18 6.95 5.83 -3.31
C ASP A 18 6.63 4.32 -3.39
N CYS A 19 7.48 3.47 -2.79
CA CYS A 19 7.21 2.06 -2.56
C CYS A 19 6.87 1.83 -1.09
N TYR A 20 5.76 1.13 -0.84
CA TYR A 20 5.23 0.91 0.50
C TYR A 20 4.93 -0.57 0.73
N LEU A 21 5.39 -1.11 1.84
CA LEU A 21 5.00 -2.45 2.29
C LEU A 21 3.64 -2.37 2.99
N VAL A 22 2.63 -3.03 2.42
CA VAL A 22 1.28 -3.12 2.95
C VAL A 22 1.03 -4.54 3.45
N ARG A 23 0.63 -4.66 4.72
CA ARG A 23 0.31 -5.94 5.34
C ARG A 23 -1.11 -6.34 5.05
N GLY A 24 -1.28 -7.59 4.63
CA GLY A 24 -2.58 -8.22 4.48
C GLY A 24 -2.72 -9.43 5.41
N PRO A 25 -3.95 -9.92 5.64
CA PRO A 25 -4.21 -11.05 6.53
C PRO A 25 -3.64 -12.39 6.03
N HIS A 26 -3.46 -12.54 4.71
CA HIS A 26 -2.95 -13.77 4.10
C HIS A 26 -1.62 -13.57 3.35
N ARG A 27 -1.51 -12.47 2.60
CA ARG A 27 -0.29 -12.08 1.89
C ARG A 27 -0.08 -10.59 2.09
N SER A 28 1.19 -10.19 2.19
CA SER A 28 1.55 -8.78 2.11
C SER A 28 1.82 -8.40 0.66
N ALA A 29 1.93 -7.10 0.39
CA ALA A 29 2.30 -6.62 -0.94
C ALA A 29 3.15 -5.36 -0.83
N VAL A 30 3.97 -5.12 -1.86
CA VAL A 30 4.61 -3.82 -2.06
C VAL A 30 3.84 -3.05 -3.13
N TYR A 31 3.47 -1.82 -2.77
CA TYR A 31 2.76 -0.89 -3.62
C TYR A 31 3.79 0.11 -4.15
N ASP A 32 4.09 0.04 -5.44
CA ASP A 32 4.93 1.00 -6.14
C ASP A 32 4.01 2.02 -6.82
N LEU A 33 3.75 3.12 -6.11
CA LEU A 33 2.80 4.14 -6.53
C LEU A 33 3.35 4.99 -7.67
N ARG A 34 4.67 5.06 -7.82
CA ARG A 34 5.32 5.80 -8.91
C ARG A 34 5.08 5.16 -10.26
N HIS A 35 5.10 3.82 -10.32
CA HIS A 35 4.91 3.07 -11.57
C HIS A 35 3.54 2.41 -11.67
N GLY A 36 2.67 2.58 -10.67
CA GLY A 36 1.34 1.94 -10.64
C GLY A 36 1.41 0.42 -10.58
N ARG A 37 2.41 -0.15 -9.89
CA ARG A 37 2.62 -1.60 -9.82
C ARG A 37 2.34 -2.12 -8.41
N LEU A 38 1.82 -3.34 -8.35
CA LEU A 38 1.59 -4.07 -7.10
C LEU A 38 2.33 -5.41 -7.15
N TYR A 39 3.17 -5.65 -6.15
CA TYR A 39 3.93 -6.89 -6.02
C TYR A 39 3.37 -7.68 -4.84
N SER A 40 2.67 -8.78 -5.10
CA SER A 40 2.23 -9.69 -4.05
C SER A 40 3.44 -10.46 -3.49
N LEU A 41 3.58 -10.49 -2.17
CA LEU A 41 4.72 -11.09 -1.50
C LEU A 41 4.31 -12.34 -0.71
N ASP A 42 5.11 -13.39 -0.83
CA ASP A 42 4.99 -14.58 0.00
C ASP A 42 5.50 -14.32 1.42
N PRO A 43 4.98 -15.05 2.43
CA PRO A 43 5.37 -14.86 3.84
C PRO A 43 6.88 -14.90 4.08
N ALA A 44 7.61 -15.78 3.36
CA ALA A 44 9.06 -15.87 3.47
C ALA A 44 9.78 -14.61 2.95
N VAL A 45 9.31 -14.03 1.84
CA VAL A 45 9.85 -12.76 1.29
C VAL A 45 9.63 -11.64 2.31
N VAL A 46 8.43 -11.60 2.89
CA VAL A 46 8.03 -10.58 3.87
C VAL A 46 8.91 -10.66 5.12
N ALA A 47 9.13 -11.85 5.68
CA ALA A 47 9.98 -12.01 6.85
C ALA A 47 11.42 -11.53 6.60
N LEU A 48 11.99 -11.82 5.42
CA LEU A 48 13.32 -11.35 5.03
C LEU A 48 13.36 -9.83 4.83
N LEU A 49 12.32 -9.28 4.18
CA LEU A 49 12.20 -7.84 3.97
C LEU A 49 12.04 -7.11 5.31
N ASP A 50 11.33 -7.67 6.28
CA ASP A 50 11.18 -7.10 7.62
C ASP A 50 12.49 -7.00 8.37
N GLU A 51 13.31 -8.04 8.29
CA GLU A 51 14.66 -8.02 8.85
C GLU A 51 15.48 -6.89 8.25
N ALA A 52 15.46 -6.73 6.92
CA ALA A 52 16.13 -5.63 6.24
C ALA A 52 15.59 -4.24 6.63
N LEU A 53 14.26 -4.11 6.74
CA LEU A 53 13.58 -2.85 7.08
C LEU A 53 13.64 -2.50 8.58
N SER A 54 14.13 -3.41 9.43
CA SER A 54 14.33 -3.19 10.87
C SER A 54 15.65 -2.48 11.21
N GLY A 55 16.52 -2.24 10.21
CA GLY A 55 17.81 -1.59 10.41
C GLY A 55 19.00 -2.56 10.54
N VAL A 56 18.82 -3.83 10.15
CA VAL A 56 19.93 -4.77 10.05
C VAL A 56 20.68 -4.53 8.71
N PRO A 57 22.02 -4.34 8.73
CA PRO A 57 22.80 -4.24 7.49
C PRO A 57 22.63 -5.48 6.61
N TRP A 58 22.41 -5.27 5.32
CA TRP A 58 22.19 -6.33 4.32
C TRP A 58 23.34 -7.33 4.25
N ASN A 59 24.59 -6.88 4.40
CA ASN A 59 25.75 -7.78 4.47
C ASN A 59 25.69 -8.72 5.68
N ARG A 60 25.11 -8.31 6.81
CA ARG A 60 24.88 -9.22 7.96
C ARG A 60 23.78 -10.22 7.65
N ILE A 61 22.70 -9.80 7.01
CA ILE A 61 21.64 -10.71 6.53
C ILE A 61 22.20 -11.74 5.54
N LEU A 62 23.16 -11.35 4.68
CA LEU A 62 23.86 -12.25 3.76
C LEU A 62 24.85 -13.21 4.46
N SER A 63 25.47 -12.79 5.57
CA SER A 63 26.56 -13.53 6.23
C SER A 63 26.16 -14.85 6.89
N ALA A 64 24.87 -15.12 7.06
CA ALA A 64 24.40 -16.44 7.44
C ALA A 64 24.70 -17.41 6.28
N ALA A 65 25.63 -18.34 6.49
CA ALA A 65 25.95 -19.41 5.56
C ALA A 65 24.70 -20.27 5.33
N GLU A 66 23.93 -19.91 4.31
CA GLU A 66 22.67 -20.56 3.96
C GLU A 66 22.81 -21.16 2.57
N SER A 67 22.40 -22.41 2.44
CA SER A 67 22.21 -23.09 1.15
C SER A 67 20.72 -23.40 0.97
N GLY A 68 20.27 -23.48 -0.28
CA GLY A 68 18.88 -23.76 -0.61
C GLY A 68 17.98 -22.51 -0.74
N PRO A 69 16.65 -22.66 -0.58
CA PRO A 69 15.65 -21.66 -1.01
C PRO A 69 15.82 -20.26 -0.42
N ARG A 70 16.38 -20.14 0.80
CA ARG A 70 16.56 -18.84 1.47
C ARG A 70 17.70 -18.01 0.84
N ALA A 71 18.74 -18.66 0.31
CA ALA A 71 19.82 -17.97 -0.40
C ALA A 71 19.34 -17.41 -1.76
N GLU A 72 18.52 -18.18 -2.48
CA GLU A 72 17.87 -17.73 -3.72
C GLU A 72 16.94 -16.55 -3.44
N LEU A 73 16.17 -16.61 -2.35
CA LEU A 73 15.29 -15.53 -1.91
C LEU A 73 16.05 -14.23 -1.64
N LYS A 74 17.20 -14.29 -0.93
CA LYS A 74 18.06 -13.12 -0.70
C LYS A 74 18.52 -12.50 -2.02
N THR A 75 18.93 -13.34 -2.97
CA THR A 75 19.38 -12.88 -4.29
C THR A 75 18.24 -12.26 -5.09
N ALA A 76 17.06 -12.88 -5.08
CA ALA A 76 15.88 -12.39 -5.76
C ALA A 76 15.40 -11.06 -5.17
N LEU A 77 15.34 -10.95 -3.83
CA LEU A 77 14.93 -9.73 -3.14
C LEU A 77 15.89 -8.57 -3.45
N ALA A 78 17.20 -8.79 -3.42
CA ALA A 78 18.19 -7.76 -3.74
C ALA A 78 18.09 -7.21 -5.18
N LYS A 79 17.47 -7.97 -6.09
CA LYS A 79 17.23 -7.60 -7.49
C LYS A 79 15.80 -7.10 -7.73
N ALA A 80 14.94 -7.10 -6.71
CA ALA A 80 13.55 -6.71 -6.88
C ALA A 80 13.44 -5.22 -7.27
N PRO A 81 12.52 -4.86 -8.18
CA PRO A 81 12.44 -3.51 -8.74
C PRO A 81 11.98 -2.45 -7.72
N PHE A 82 11.47 -2.88 -6.57
CA PHE A 82 10.92 -2.01 -5.52
C PHE A 82 11.88 -1.80 -4.34
N VAL A 83 13.11 -2.33 -4.41
CA VAL A 83 14.13 -2.13 -3.37
C VAL A 83 15.39 -1.48 -3.93
N ARG A 84 16.25 -1.00 -3.02
CA ARG A 84 17.60 -0.52 -3.31
C ARG A 84 18.50 -0.66 -2.09
N LEU A 85 19.81 -0.70 -2.32
CA LEU A 85 20.81 -0.63 -1.27
C LEU A 85 21.25 0.82 -1.02
N ARG A 86 21.30 1.22 0.25
CA ARG A 86 21.80 2.53 0.70
C ARG A 86 22.95 2.38 1.71
N PRO A 87 23.86 3.35 1.82
CA PRO A 87 24.92 3.33 2.83
C PRO A 87 24.37 3.57 4.25
N GLU A 88 23.20 4.21 4.36
CA GLU A 88 22.56 4.57 5.61
C GLU A 88 21.21 3.88 5.74
N PHE A 89 20.82 3.55 6.96
CA PHE A 89 19.49 3.07 7.25
C PHE A 89 18.48 4.21 7.14
N VAL A 90 17.42 3.98 6.37
CA VAL A 90 16.27 4.86 6.29
C VAL A 90 15.04 4.03 6.66
N PRO A 91 14.34 4.35 7.75
CA PRO A 91 13.10 3.68 8.12
C PRO A 91 12.10 3.74 6.95
N PRO A 92 11.39 2.64 6.65
CA PRO A 92 10.39 2.65 5.59
C PRO A 92 9.27 3.65 5.93
N ALA A 93 8.85 4.43 4.95
CA ALA A 93 7.70 5.29 5.11
C ALA A 93 6.41 4.44 5.24
N PRO A 94 5.51 4.75 6.18
CA PRO A 94 4.21 4.11 6.26
C PRO A 94 3.34 4.46 5.04
N ILE A 95 2.47 3.53 4.59
CA ILE A 95 1.54 3.76 3.47
C ILE A 95 0.57 4.91 3.76
N GLU A 96 0.30 5.16 5.04
CA GLU A 96 -0.52 6.25 5.55
C GLU A 96 -0.02 7.62 5.08
N ASN A 97 1.29 7.76 4.81
CA ASN A 97 1.85 9.00 4.27
C ASN A 97 1.42 9.26 2.81
N ALA A 98 1.03 8.23 2.07
CA ALA A 98 0.50 8.36 0.71
C ALA A 98 -1.01 8.65 0.69
N VAL A 99 -1.70 8.53 1.82
CA VAL A 99 -3.16 8.71 1.88
C VAL A 99 -3.48 10.21 1.89
N VAL A 100 -4.00 10.71 0.78
CA VAL A 100 -4.62 12.04 0.73
C VAL A 100 -5.91 11.99 1.55
N ARG A 101 -5.87 12.56 2.74
CA ARG A 101 -7.07 12.70 3.58
C ARG A 101 -7.87 13.89 3.07
N SER A 102 -9.13 13.65 2.73
CA SER A 102 -10.08 14.76 2.61
C SER A 102 -10.10 15.51 3.94
N PRO A 103 -10.08 16.86 3.96
CA PRO A 103 -10.48 17.58 5.16
C PRO A 103 -11.84 17.02 5.59
N THR A 104 -12.03 16.81 6.89
CA THR A 104 -13.20 16.17 7.51
C THR A 104 -14.54 16.89 7.26
N ARG A 105 -14.55 17.93 6.41
CA ARG A 105 -15.76 18.47 5.82
C ARG A 105 -16.32 17.48 4.81
N ARG A 106 -17.50 16.94 5.13
CA ARG A 106 -18.41 16.31 4.16
C ARG A 106 -18.60 17.29 3.00
N SER A 107 -17.82 17.13 1.93
CA SER A 107 -17.83 18.01 0.77
C SER A 107 -18.75 17.38 -0.27
N GLY A 108 -20.05 17.57 -0.04
CA GLY A 108 -21.09 17.11 -0.94
C GLY A 108 -22.27 16.50 -0.19
N VAL A 109 -23.47 16.85 -0.64
CA VAL A 109 -24.71 16.15 -0.31
C VAL A 109 -25.34 15.69 -1.62
N TRP A 110 -25.77 14.44 -1.67
CA TRP A 110 -26.54 13.89 -2.77
C TRP A 110 -28.02 14.01 -2.40
N LEU A 111 -28.78 14.80 -3.16
CA LEU A 111 -30.21 14.99 -2.93
C LEU A 111 -30.96 14.32 -4.07
N GLU A 112 -31.91 13.46 -3.74
CA GLU A 112 -32.83 12.82 -4.68
C GLU A 112 -34.25 13.33 -4.37
N PRO A 113 -34.67 14.46 -4.98
CA PRO A 113 -35.92 15.12 -4.60
C PRO A 113 -37.17 14.28 -4.85
N THR A 114 -37.09 13.36 -5.80
CA THR A 114 -38.16 12.44 -6.18
C THR A 114 -37.56 11.19 -6.80
N ASN A 115 -38.25 10.06 -6.64
CA ASN A 115 -37.96 8.82 -7.36
C ASN A 115 -38.61 8.82 -8.76
N ARG A 116 -39.37 9.86 -9.13
CA ARG A 116 -40.01 9.96 -10.44
C ARG A 116 -38.97 10.04 -11.56
N CYS A 117 -39.10 9.14 -12.53
CA CYS A 117 -38.36 9.19 -13.77
C CYS A 117 -39.30 8.82 -14.92
N ASN A 118 -39.18 9.51 -16.06
CA ASN A 118 -39.96 9.21 -17.27
C ASN A 118 -39.35 8.07 -18.11
N LEU A 119 -38.22 7.50 -17.68
CA LEU A 119 -37.56 6.36 -18.30
C LEU A 119 -37.61 5.11 -17.40
N ARG A 120 -37.29 3.94 -17.97
CA ARG A 120 -37.22 2.65 -17.26
C ARG A 120 -35.97 1.89 -17.69
N CYS A 121 -34.82 2.34 -17.19
CA CYS A 121 -33.53 1.75 -17.54
C CYS A 121 -33.37 0.38 -16.84
N ILE A 122 -32.95 -0.64 -17.58
CA ILE A 122 -32.67 -1.99 -17.05
C ILE A 122 -31.56 -2.00 -15.98
N HIS A 123 -30.68 -1.00 -15.98
CA HIS A 123 -29.57 -0.86 -15.03
C HIS A 123 -29.76 0.29 -14.02
N CYS A 124 -31.00 0.74 -13.77
CA CYS A 124 -31.25 1.86 -12.85
C CYS A 124 -30.96 1.44 -11.39
N TYR A 125 -29.85 1.92 -10.81
CA TYR A 125 -29.50 1.62 -9.41
C TYR A 125 -30.61 2.07 -8.44
N ALA A 126 -31.25 3.20 -8.72
CA ALA A 126 -32.29 3.79 -7.89
C ALA A 126 -33.65 3.10 -8.06
N SER A 127 -33.79 2.21 -9.06
CA SER A 127 -35.11 1.71 -9.49
C SER A 127 -36.12 2.85 -9.71
N ALA A 128 -35.63 3.97 -10.25
CA ALA A 128 -36.40 5.19 -10.44
C ALA A 128 -37.55 4.95 -11.42
N GLY A 129 -38.71 5.52 -11.10
CA GLY A 129 -39.88 5.39 -11.94
C GLY A 129 -41.09 6.10 -11.40
N ALA A 130 -41.91 5.41 -10.60
CA ALA A 130 -43.00 6.06 -9.88
C ALA A 130 -42.47 6.81 -8.66
N ALA A 131 -43.21 7.83 -8.20
CA ALA A 131 -42.92 8.47 -6.92
C ALA A 131 -43.03 7.45 -5.79
N LEU A 132 -42.18 7.59 -4.77
CA LEU A 132 -42.34 6.84 -3.53
C LEU A 132 -43.62 7.28 -2.80
N PRO A 133 -44.20 6.42 -1.95
CA PRO A 133 -45.41 6.76 -1.19
C PRO A 133 -45.26 8.00 -0.30
N LYS A 134 -44.03 8.34 0.09
CA LYS A 134 -43.71 9.50 0.92
C LYS A 134 -42.41 10.15 0.43
N GLU A 135 -42.55 11.25 -0.29
CA GLU A 135 -41.43 12.10 -0.73
C GLU A 135 -41.48 13.45 0.00
N MET A 136 -40.32 14.08 0.19
CA MET A 136 -40.26 15.41 0.76
C MET A 136 -40.81 16.44 -0.23
N GLY A 137 -41.76 17.25 0.23
CA GLY A 137 -42.21 18.43 -0.48
C GLY A 137 -41.15 19.53 -0.48
N LEU A 138 -41.28 20.48 -1.40
CA LEU A 138 -40.37 21.62 -1.52
C LEU A 138 -40.12 22.39 -0.19
N PRO A 139 -41.12 22.65 0.68
CA PRO A 139 -40.88 23.31 1.97
C PRO A 139 -40.02 22.48 2.94
N GLN A 140 -40.05 21.15 2.82
CA GLN A 140 -39.21 20.26 3.63
C GLN A 140 -37.76 20.29 3.13
N TRP A 141 -37.55 20.26 1.81
CA TRP A 141 -36.21 20.34 1.20
C TRP A 141 -35.49 21.65 1.53
N LYS A 142 -36.19 22.79 1.58
CA LYS A 142 -35.61 24.10 1.91
C LYS A 142 -35.11 24.25 3.37
N ARG A 143 -35.42 23.28 4.26
CA ARG A 143 -35.00 23.29 5.67
C ARG A 143 -33.78 22.41 5.98
N THR A 144 -33.33 21.64 5.00
CA THR A 144 -32.19 20.69 5.09
C THR A 144 -30.90 21.38 4.68
#